data_AF-A0A0A9X4C5-F1
#
_entry.id   AF-A0A0A9X4C5-F1
#
_cell.length_a   1.000
_cell.length_b   1.000
_cell.length_c   1.000
_cell.angle_alpha   90.00
_cell.angle_beta   90.00
_cell.angle_gamma   90.00
#
_symmetry.space_group_name_H-M   'P 1'
#
loop_
_entity.id
_entity.type
_entity.pdbx_description
1 polymer ?
#
loop_
_entity_poly.entity_id
_entity_poly.type
_entity_poly.pdbx_seq_one_letter_code
_entity_poly.pdbx_strand_id
1 'polypeptide(L)'
;YEQVPNLQTCKDLCINSTEFHCRSYDFNQGICRLSHNTRFLPELRNEAAVGTNSGSSYHLTSCYNVSVHCGTNSMTAKIKSNKLFRGKVYDKSRPNSCVSDVNSDTDFQLEMGFNDLGCEVSQESSGKFSSNIIIQHHDMIVTEL
;
A
#
# COMPACT_ATOMS: atom_id res chain seq x y z
N TYR A 1 0.15 -24.93 -2.80
CA TYR A 1 -0.61 -25.67 -1.78
C TYR A 1 -1.73 -26.46 -2.46
N GLU A 2 -1.94 -27.69 -2.01
CA GLU A 2 -3.00 -28.57 -2.51
C GLU A 2 -4.09 -28.73 -1.44
N GLN A 3 -5.30 -29.09 -1.86
CA GLN A 3 -6.48 -29.28 -0.99
C GLN A 3 -6.84 -28.06 -0.11
N VAL A 4 -6.61 -26.84 -0.61
CA VAL A 4 -7.04 -25.62 0.09
C VAL A 4 -8.57 -25.50 0.01
N PRO A 5 -9.29 -25.35 1.13
CA PRO A 5 -10.74 -25.52 1.16
C PRO A 5 -11.51 -24.41 0.41
N ASN A 6 -10.98 -23.19 0.38
CA ASN A 6 -11.61 -22.06 -0.29
C ASN A 6 -10.61 -20.93 -0.61
N LEU A 7 -11.08 -19.97 -1.41
CA LEU A 7 -10.32 -18.79 -1.82
C LEU A 7 -9.81 -17.96 -0.62
N GLN A 8 -10.60 -17.85 0.45
CA GLN A 8 -10.24 -17.06 1.62
C GLN A 8 -9.04 -17.66 2.36
N THR A 9 -9.00 -18.99 2.51
CA THR A 9 -7.82 -19.67 3.06
C THR A 9 -6.58 -19.46 2.17
N CYS A 10 -6.74 -19.48 0.84
CA CYS A 10 -5.63 -19.18 -0.08
C CYS A 10 -5.12 -17.74 0.07
N LYS A 11 -6.02 -16.78 0.29
CA LYS A 11 -5.69 -15.39 0.59
C LYS A 11 -4.90 -15.26 1.90
N ASP A 12 -5.36 -15.92 2.95
CA ASP A 12 -4.70 -15.87 4.27
C ASP A 12 -3.30 -16.49 4.23
N LEU A 13 -3.11 -17.57 3.46
CA LEU A 13 -1.79 -18.14 3.18
C LEU A 13 -0.86 -17.13 2.48
N CYS A 14 -1.36 -16.36 1.52
CA CYS A 14 -0.59 -15.31 0.88
C CYS A 14 -0.24 -14.17 1.86
N ILE A 15 -1.19 -13.73 2.68
CA ILE A 15 -0.98 -12.65 3.67
C ILE A 15 0.05 -13.06 4.73
N ASN A 16 -0.03 -14.30 5.20
CA ASN A 16 0.81 -14.81 6.29
C ASN A 16 2.09 -15.52 5.80
N SER A 17 2.36 -15.52 4.49
CA SER A 17 3.56 -16.12 3.92
C SER A 17 4.82 -15.44 4.46
N THR A 18 5.67 -16.21 5.15
CA THR A 18 6.95 -15.74 5.69
C THR A 18 8.16 -16.12 4.82
N GLU A 19 8.02 -17.12 3.93
CA GLU A 19 9.10 -17.58 3.06
C GLU A 19 9.45 -16.55 1.97
N PHE A 20 8.44 -15.84 1.47
CA PHE A 20 8.59 -14.75 0.52
C PHE A 20 7.42 -13.77 0.63
N HIS A 21 7.63 -12.53 0.19
CA HIS A 21 6.58 -11.51 0.17
C HIS A 21 5.58 -11.79 -0.95
N CYS A 22 4.48 -12.48 -0.61
CA CYS A 22 3.42 -12.80 -1.55
C CYS A 22 2.69 -11.53 -2.00
N ARG A 23 2.62 -11.32 -3.31
CA ARG A 23 1.95 -10.20 -3.98
C ARG A 23 0.71 -10.62 -4.77
N SER A 24 0.58 -11.89 -5.11
CA SER A 24 -0.59 -12.42 -5.81
C SER A 24 -0.85 -13.88 -5.49
N TYR A 25 -2.10 -14.30 -5.66
CA TYR A 25 -2.52 -15.68 -5.49
C TYR A 25 -3.59 -16.08 -6.50
N ASP A 26 -3.61 -17.36 -6.85
CA ASP A 26 -4.60 -18.02 -7.73
C ASP A 26 -5.19 -19.22 -6.99
N PHE A 27 -6.51 -19.38 -7.10
CA PHE A 27 -7.24 -20.49 -6.49
C PHE A 27 -8.11 -21.18 -7.52
N ASN A 28 -7.82 -22.45 -7.79
CA ASN A 28 -8.59 -23.28 -8.70
C ASN A 28 -8.81 -24.67 -8.11
N GLN A 29 -10.06 -25.02 -7.81
CA GLN A 29 -10.49 -26.37 -7.39
C GLN A 29 -9.58 -27.02 -6.33
N GLY A 30 -9.28 -26.29 -5.25
CA GLY A 30 -8.44 -26.79 -4.15
C GLY A 30 -6.94 -26.60 -4.33
N ILE A 31 -6.49 -26.11 -5.50
CA ILE A 31 -5.08 -25.76 -5.73
C ILE A 31 -4.91 -24.26 -5.51
N CYS A 32 -4.05 -23.89 -4.57
CA CYS A 32 -3.67 -22.52 -4.26
C CYS A 32 -2.22 -22.27 -4.67
N ARG A 33 -2.02 -21.33 -5.59
CA ARG A 33 -0.70 -20.88 -6.06
C ARG A 33 -0.43 -19.48 -5.55
N LEU A 34 0.72 -19.29 -4.92
CA LEU A 34 1.18 -18.01 -4.39
C LEU A 34 2.33 -17.49 -5.26
N SER A 35 2.43 -16.17 -5.42
CA SER A 35 3.46 -15.54 -6.23
C SER A 35 3.94 -14.22 -5.62
N HIS A 36 5.22 -13.91 -5.81
CA HIS A 36 5.84 -12.64 -5.42
C HIS A 36 5.63 -11.54 -6.46
N ASN A 37 5.04 -11.85 -7.61
CA ASN A 37 4.85 -10.88 -8.70
C ASN A 37 3.52 -10.14 -8.56
N THR A 38 3.59 -8.81 -8.67
CA THR A 38 2.42 -7.94 -8.80
C THR A 38 1.87 -7.91 -10.23
N ARG A 39 2.66 -8.32 -11.23
CA ARG A 39 2.23 -8.40 -12.63
C ARG A 39 1.64 -9.79 -12.91
N PHE A 40 0.38 -9.81 -13.32
CA PHE A 40 -0.17 -10.93 -14.06
C PHE A 40 0.57 -11.00 -15.39
N LEU A 41 1.47 -11.97 -15.56
CA LEU A 41 2.04 -12.30 -16.85
C LEU A 41 1.24 -13.50 -17.38
N PRO A 42 0.33 -13.30 -18.37
CA PRO A 42 -0.29 -14.42 -19.07
C PRO A 42 0.76 -15.38 -19.64
N GLU A 43 1.94 -14.86 -19.96
CA GLU A 43 3.12 -15.56 -20.51
C GLU A 43 3.78 -16.58 -19.55
N LEU A 44 3.59 -16.45 -18.23
CA LEU A 44 4.06 -17.45 -17.26
C LEU A 44 3.09 -18.64 -17.12
N ARG A 45 1.97 -18.61 -17.85
CA ARG A 45 1.18 -19.80 -18.12
C ARG A 45 2.02 -20.65 -19.06
N ASN A 46 2.80 -21.58 -18.50
CA ASN A 46 3.44 -22.65 -19.26
C ASN A 46 2.49 -23.08 -20.39
N GLU A 47 3.01 -23.16 -21.62
CA GLU A 47 2.24 -23.52 -22.82
C GLU A 47 1.53 -24.88 -22.74
N ALA A 48 1.67 -25.61 -21.64
CA ALA A 48 0.92 -26.81 -21.29
C ALA A 48 -0.45 -26.56 -20.63
N ALA A 49 -0.85 -25.32 -20.32
CA ALA A 49 -2.13 -25.03 -19.68
C ALA A 49 -3.19 -24.49 -20.64
N VAL A 50 -3.08 -24.73 -21.95
CA VAL A 50 -4.19 -24.50 -22.90
C VAL A 50 -5.31 -25.48 -22.58
N GLY A 51 -6.34 -24.97 -21.89
CA GLY A 51 -7.60 -25.68 -21.74
C GLY A 51 -8.01 -25.87 -20.28
N THR A 52 -8.28 -24.79 -19.56
CA THR A 52 -9.27 -24.79 -18.48
C THR A 52 -9.57 -23.36 -18.05
N ASN A 53 -10.84 -23.15 -17.72
CA ASN A 53 -11.51 -21.87 -17.46
C ASN A 53 -10.68 -20.87 -16.65
N SER A 54 -10.72 -19.62 -17.12
CA SER A 54 -10.55 -18.36 -16.38
C SER A 54 -10.33 -18.49 -14.87
N GLY A 55 -9.12 -18.86 -14.44
CA GLY A 55 -8.71 -18.75 -13.05
C GLY A 55 -8.55 -17.27 -12.72
N SER A 56 -9.44 -16.73 -11.90
CA SER A 56 -9.33 -15.36 -11.40
C SER A 56 -8.07 -15.25 -10.55
N SER A 57 -7.07 -14.51 -11.01
CA SER A 57 -5.90 -14.17 -10.21
C SER A 57 -6.16 -12.93 -9.36
N TYR A 58 -5.74 -12.96 -8.11
CA TYR A 58 -5.94 -11.90 -7.13
C TYR A 58 -4.61 -11.28 -6.73
N HIS A 59 -4.55 -9.94 -6.69
CA HIS A 59 -3.36 -9.19 -6.28
C HIS A 59 -3.56 -8.58 -4.89
N LEU A 60 -2.57 -8.78 -4.01
CA LEU A 60 -2.54 -8.16 -2.69
C LEU A 60 -1.89 -6.77 -2.77
N THR A 61 -2.66 -5.77 -3.19
CA THR A 61 -2.27 -4.36 -3.09
C THR A 61 -2.37 -3.87 -1.65
N SER A 62 -1.44 -3.00 -1.23
CA SER A 62 -1.56 -2.27 0.02
C SER A 62 -2.72 -1.28 -0.09
N CYS A 63 -3.70 -1.40 0.79
CA CYS A 63 -4.79 -0.45 0.89
C CYS A 63 -4.46 0.57 1.98
N TYR A 64 -4.67 1.86 1.70
CA TYR A 64 -4.51 2.93 2.68
C TYR A 64 -5.86 3.60 2.92
N ASN A 65 -6.32 3.53 4.16
CA ASN A 65 -7.45 4.30 4.62
C ASN A 65 -6.91 5.61 5.23
N VAL A 66 -7.12 6.71 4.53
CA VAL A 66 -6.63 8.04 4.92
C VAL A 66 -7.79 8.85 5.50
N SER A 67 -7.58 9.40 6.68
CA SER A 67 -8.52 10.29 7.36
C SER A 67 -7.80 11.56 7.81
N VAL A 68 -8.52 12.68 7.87
CA VAL A 68 -7.96 13.97 8.27
C VAL A 68 -8.59 14.40 9.59
N HIS A 69 -7.76 14.75 10.57
CA HIS A 69 -8.18 15.35 11.82
C HIS A 69 -7.76 16.82 11.85
N CYS A 70 -8.74 17.72 11.91
CA CYS A 70 -8.49 19.16 12.05
C CYS A 70 -8.48 19.52 13.54
N GLY A 71 -7.29 19.74 14.10
CA GLY A 71 -7.11 20.27 15.44
C GLY A 71 -7.15 21.79 15.47
N THR A 72 -6.83 22.40 16.62
CA THR A 72 -6.83 23.85 16.79
C THR A 72 -5.70 24.53 16.00
N ASN A 73 -4.51 23.92 15.98
CA ASN A 73 -3.30 24.53 15.40
C ASN A 73 -2.67 23.70 14.27
N SER A 74 -3.18 22.49 14.03
CA SER A 74 -2.62 21.57 13.05
C SER A 74 -3.70 20.70 12.41
N MET A 75 -3.38 20.21 11.22
CA MET A 75 -4.11 19.20 10.50
C MET A 75 -3.28 17.91 10.53
N THR A 76 -3.87 16.82 11.00
CA THR A 76 -3.20 15.51 11.06
C THR A 76 -3.83 14.56 10.05
N ALA A 77 -3.04 14.12 9.09
CA ALA A 77 -3.40 12.99 8.22
C ALA A 77 -3.11 11.68 8.96
N LYS A 78 -4.14 10.90 9.24
CA LYS A 78 -4.05 9.56 9.86
C LYS A 78 -4.26 8.49 8.80
N ILE A 79 -3.30 7.60 8.66
CA ILE A 79 -3.27 6.56 7.64
C ILE A 79 -3.29 5.19 8.33
N LYS A 80 -4.27 4.37 7.94
CA LYS A 80 -4.31 2.95 8.30
C LYS A 80 -4.02 2.09 7.09
N SER A 81 -3.08 1.18 7.21
CA SER A 81 -2.76 0.20 6.18
C SER A 81 -3.19 -1.21 6.59
N ASN A 82 -3.58 -2.02 5.60
CA ASN A 82 -3.83 -3.45 5.80
C ASN A 82 -2.55 -4.31 5.79
N LYS A 83 -1.38 -3.69 5.63
CA LYS A 83 -0.05 -4.33 5.62
C LYS A 83 0.93 -3.47 6.41
N LEU A 84 1.97 -4.10 6.96
CA LEU A 84 3.07 -3.38 7.59
C LEU A 84 3.71 -2.42 6.59
N PHE A 85 3.74 -1.14 6.95
CA PHE A 85 4.33 -0.09 6.14
C PHE A 85 5.73 0.27 6.66
N ARG A 86 6.70 0.30 5.76
CA ARG A 86 8.06 0.80 5.97
C ARG A 86 8.38 1.82 4.89
N GLY A 87 8.74 3.03 5.32
CA GLY A 87 9.00 4.14 4.41
C GLY A 87 8.68 5.47 5.08
N LYS A 88 8.30 6.45 4.27
CA LYS A 88 8.04 7.81 4.73
C LYS A 88 6.69 8.32 4.23
N VAL A 89 6.07 9.17 5.02
CA VAL A 89 4.96 10.03 4.59
C VAL A 89 5.39 11.48 4.75
N TYR A 90 5.24 12.29 3.70
CA TYR A 90 5.76 13.65 3.70
C TYR A 90 4.89 14.59 2.85
N ASP A 91 5.01 15.90 3.11
CA ASP A 91 4.39 16.92 2.29
C ASP A 91 5.13 17.05 0.94
N LYS A 92 4.37 17.07 -0.16
CA LYS A 92 4.90 17.08 -1.52
C LYS A 92 5.79 18.29 -1.80
N SER A 93 5.45 19.47 -1.30
CA SER A 93 6.24 20.69 -1.50
C SER A 93 7.42 20.77 -0.53
N ARG A 94 7.31 20.12 0.63
CA ARG A 94 8.27 20.14 1.73
C ARG A 94 8.75 18.74 2.15
N PRO A 95 9.36 17.96 1.23
CA PRO A 95 9.65 16.53 1.47
C PRO A 95 10.70 16.27 2.55
N ASN A 96 11.57 17.25 2.85
CA ASN A 96 12.64 17.10 3.84
C ASN A 96 12.33 17.73 5.19
N SER A 97 11.43 18.72 5.23
CA SER A 97 11.09 19.47 6.45
C SER A 97 9.76 19.05 7.06
N CYS A 98 8.86 18.46 6.27
CA CYS A 98 7.55 17.96 6.72
C CYS A 98 7.44 16.48 6.38
N VAL A 99 8.09 15.65 7.19
CA VAL A 99 8.22 14.21 6.95
C VAL A 99 8.06 13.43 8.25
N SER A 100 7.41 12.27 8.14
CA SER A 100 7.28 11.29 9.19
C SER A 100 7.82 9.94 8.69
N ASP A 101 8.84 9.46 9.38
CA ASP A 101 9.47 8.16 9.16
C ASP A 101 8.67 7.05 9.84
N VAL A 102 8.27 6.03 9.08
CA VAL A 102 7.47 4.93 9.59
C VAL A 102 8.28 3.64 9.58
N ASN A 103 8.63 3.19 10.78
CA ASN A 103 9.38 1.97 11.01
C ASN A 103 8.43 0.79 11.25
N SER A 104 7.87 0.25 10.17
CA SER A 104 7.16 -1.04 10.20
C SER A 104 5.86 -0.99 11.01
N ASP A 105 4.94 -0.10 10.63
CA ASP A 105 3.65 0.13 11.31
C ASP A 105 2.46 -0.03 10.36
N THR A 106 1.28 -0.38 10.89
CA THR A 106 0.01 -0.36 10.16
C THR A 106 -0.78 0.92 10.41
N ASP A 107 -0.51 1.65 11.49
CA ASP A 107 -1.18 2.89 11.86
C ASP A 107 -0.14 4.00 11.99
N PHE A 108 -0.13 4.95 11.05
CA PHE A 108 0.84 6.05 11.04
C PHE A 108 0.18 7.38 10.68
N GLN A 109 0.89 8.48 10.93
CA GLN A 109 0.33 9.82 10.73
C GLN A 109 1.40 10.84 10.34
N LEU A 110 0.93 11.90 9.67
CA LEU A 110 1.67 13.14 9.41
C LEU A 110 0.89 14.31 10.00
N GLU A 111 1.50 15.03 10.92
CA GLU A 111 0.94 16.26 11.48
C GLU A 111 1.52 17.46 10.72
N MET A 112 0.64 18.37 10.30
CA MET A 112 0.99 19.56 9.52
C MET A 112 0.39 20.79 10.23
N GLY A 113 1.25 21.62 10.80
CA GLY A 113 0.81 22.86 11.47
C GLY A 113 0.28 23.89 10.46
N PHE A 114 -0.79 24.61 10.81
CA PHE A 114 -1.35 25.64 9.92
C PHE A 114 -0.41 26.82 9.67
N ASN A 115 0.50 27.08 10.62
CA ASN A 115 1.49 28.16 10.55
C ASN A 115 2.93 27.63 10.53
N ASP A 116 3.12 26.34 10.26
CA ASP A 116 4.44 25.72 10.25
C ASP A 116 5.16 26.03 8.94
N LEU A 117 6.24 26.82 8.97
CA LEU A 117 7.06 27.11 7.80
C LEU A 117 7.72 25.86 7.20
N GLY A 118 7.83 24.78 7.99
CA GLY A 118 8.33 23.48 7.58
C GLY A 118 7.35 22.68 6.73
N CYS A 119 6.04 22.93 6.82
CA CYS A 119 4.97 22.22 6.13
C CYS A 119 4.12 23.18 5.28
N GLU A 120 3.91 22.89 4.00
CA GLU A 120 3.16 23.79 3.12
C GLU A 120 1.66 23.52 3.17
N VAL A 121 1.00 24.03 4.21
CA VAL A 121 -0.46 24.01 4.31
C VAL A 121 -1.02 25.27 3.66
N SER A 122 -1.76 25.12 2.55
CA SER A 122 -2.45 26.23 1.87
C SER A 122 -3.81 26.51 2.51
N GLN A 123 -4.11 27.78 2.71
CA GLN A 123 -5.47 28.22 3.07
C GLN A 123 -6.23 28.60 1.79
N GLU A 124 -7.14 27.73 1.36
CA GLU A 124 -7.94 27.92 0.13
C GLU A 124 -9.06 28.95 0.32
N SER A 125 -9.64 28.99 1.53
CA SER A 125 -10.65 29.95 1.93
C SER A 125 -10.63 30.11 3.46
N SER A 126 -11.38 31.08 4.00
CA SER A 126 -11.52 31.22 5.46
C SER A 126 -11.93 29.88 6.10
N GLY A 127 -11.10 29.38 7.02
CA GLY A 127 -11.32 28.09 7.70
C GLY A 127 -11.11 26.81 6.87
N LYS A 128 -10.68 26.90 5.60
CA LYS A 128 -10.41 25.73 4.75
C LYS A 128 -8.92 25.63 4.44
N PHE A 129 -8.32 24.52 4.88
CA PHE A 129 -6.91 24.23 4.69
C PHE A 129 -6.72 23.00 3.79
N SER A 130 -5.63 22.98 3.04
CA SER A 130 -5.28 21.91 2.11
C SER A 130 -3.78 21.66 2.14
N SER A 131 -3.36 20.41 1.92
CA SER A 131 -1.96 20.03 1.70
C SER A 131 -1.94 18.76 0.85
N ASN A 132 -0.84 18.55 0.14
CA ASN A 132 -0.63 17.37 -0.68
C ASN A 132 0.43 16.48 -0.03
N ILE A 133 0.05 15.28 0.41
CA ILE A 133 0.98 14.33 1.03
C ILE A 133 1.35 13.20 0.08
N ILE A 134 2.56 12.67 0.22
CA ILE A 134 3.08 11.51 -0.51
C ILE A 134 3.35 10.39 0.49
N ILE A 135 2.84 9.19 0.20
CA ILE A 135 3.16 7.96 0.92
C ILE A 135 4.14 7.19 0.05
N GLN A 136 5.39 7.05 0.50
CA GLN A 136 6.45 6.41 -0.27
C GLN A 136 6.94 5.14 0.41
N HIS A 137 6.83 4.04 -0.32
CA HIS A 137 7.50 2.79 0.02
C HIS A 137 8.91 2.76 -0.57
N HIS A 138 9.92 2.64 0.30
CA HIS A 138 11.37 2.65 -0.01
C HIS A 138 11.93 4.00 -0.46
N ASP A 139 13.14 4.32 0.01
CA ASP A 139 13.78 5.65 -0.13
C ASP A 139 14.21 6.02 -1.57
N MET A 140 14.11 5.12 -2.56
CA MET A 140 14.57 5.39 -3.93
C MET A 140 13.59 4.88 -4.99
N ILE A 141 13.08 5.79 -5.81
CA ILE A 141 12.50 5.48 -7.12
C ILE A 141 13.67 5.51 -8.11
N VAL A 142 14.12 4.35 -8.58
CA VAL A 142 14.98 4.28 -9.76
C VAL A 142 14.07 4.49 -10.97
N THR A 143 13.97 5.72 -11.47
CA THR A 143 13.52 5.91 -12.85
C THR A 143 14.64 5.42 -13.74
N GLU A 144 14.42 4.30 -14.44
CA GLU A 144 15.26 3.92 -15.57
C GLU A 144 15.23 5.08 -16.57
N LEU A 145 16.40 5.69 -16.79
CA LEU A 145 16.67 6.66 -17.85
C LEU A 145 16.92 5.93 -19.17
#